data_AF-S9X7L1-F1
#
_entry.id   AF-S9X7L1-F1
#
_cell.length_a   1.000
_cell.length_b   1.000
_cell.length_c   1.000
_cell.angle_alpha   90.00
_cell.angle_beta   90.00
_cell.angle_gamma   90.00
#
_symmetry.space_group_name_H-M   'P 1'
#
loop_
_entity.id
_entity.type
_entity.pdbx_description
1 polymer ?
#
loop_
_entity_poly.entity_id
_entity_poly.type
_entity_poly.pdbx_seq_one_letter_code
_entity_poly.pdbx_strand_id
1 'polypeptide(L)'
;MSTWTQLRGHKYHFIQASFDPEGSDYVMKISVTDLTRVWTCSYTKDQMIDQAEKERCPIDPFETFDTLVELLGEMLMNVSSESTIKLEETKNDESLSLTCNAKVTKDIQLDWTWSLRLEPPEALSKLIWFPLTYHLLTSETRSSAGSLTSIVQDRSHQLKDLSWIDKAAAERSARSTPSTPRKRSAFVDLISPKRSRVNYDFIG
;
A
#
# COMPACT_ATOMS: atom_id res chain seq x y z
N MET A 1 -0.86 7.36 13.26
CA MET A 1 0.07 6.25 13.49
C MET A 1 1.34 6.56 12.72
N SER A 2 2.48 6.68 13.40
CA SER A 2 3.77 6.85 12.70
C SER A 2 4.07 5.57 11.91
N THR A 3 4.41 5.71 10.63
CA THR A 3 4.64 4.59 9.71
C THR A 3 6.12 4.25 9.61
N TRP A 4 6.45 2.96 9.67
CA TRP A 4 7.80 2.48 9.40
C TRP A 4 8.20 2.78 7.94
N THR A 5 9.34 3.43 7.77
CA THR A 5 9.89 3.81 6.47
C THR A 5 11.27 3.18 6.31
N GLN A 6 11.60 2.67 5.12
CA GLN A 6 12.93 2.12 4.89
C GLN A 6 13.98 3.24 4.88
N LEU A 7 15.05 3.06 5.65
CA LEU A 7 16.15 4.01 5.72
C LEU A 7 16.96 3.97 4.42
N ARG A 8 17.10 5.12 3.75
CA ARG A 8 17.77 5.20 2.44
C ARG A 8 19.23 4.77 2.55
N GLY A 9 19.68 3.93 1.63
CA GLY A 9 21.06 3.42 1.61
C GLY A 9 21.32 2.24 2.55
N HIS A 10 20.37 1.91 3.43
CA HIS A 10 20.50 0.82 4.40
C HIS A 10 19.48 -0.28 4.07
N LYS A 11 19.97 -1.46 3.70
CA LYS A 11 19.09 -2.61 3.47
C LYS A 11 18.58 -3.11 4.82
N TYR A 12 17.30 -3.48 4.86
CA TYR A 12 16.64 -4.07 6.03
C TYR A 12 16.52 -3.17 7.26
N HIS A 13 16.96 -1.92 7.19
CA HIS A 13 16.79 -0.96 8.27
C HIS A 13 15.56 -0.10 8.01
N PHE A 14 14.66 -0.07 8.99
CA PHE A 14 13.45 0.73 8.97
C PHE A 14 13.45 1.69 10.14
N ILE A 15 12.90 2.88 9.91
CA ILE A 15 12.80 3.94 10.89
C ILE A 15 11.36 4.36 11.08
N GLN A 16 11.02 4.63 12.34
CA GLN A 16 9.78 5.24 12.76
C GLN A 16 10.14 6.40 13.65
N ALA A 17 9.68 7.60 13.33
CA ALA A 17 9.94 8.79 14.12
C ALA A 17 8.65 9.56 14.40
N SER A 18 8.63 10.26 15.53
CA SER A 18 7.59 11.22 15.90
C SER A 18 8.26 12.44 16.53
N PHE A 19 7.86 13.61 16.06
CA PHE A 19 8.33 14.91 16.51
C PHE A 19 7.12 15.69 16.99
N ASP A 20 7.16 16.17 18.22
CA ASP A 20 6.08 16.91 18.88
C ASP A 20 6.70 18.02 19.75
N PRO A 21 6.94 19.22 19.19
CA PRO A 21 7.65 20.29 19.91
C PRO A 21 6.91 20.76 21.17
N GLU A 22 5.59 20.53 21.25
CA GLU A 22 4.74 20.87 22.41
C GLU A 22 4.56 19.69 23.38
N GLY A 23 5.14 18.53 23.09
CA GLY A 23 4.96 17.30 23.86
C GLY A 23 5.39 17.45 25.33
N SER A 24 4.53 17.02 26.26
CA SER A 24 4.77 17.14 27.71
C SER A 24 5.90 16.24 28.20
N ASP A 25 6.05 15.05 27.59
CA ASP A 25 6.96 14.01 28.08
C ASP A 25 8.20 13.91 27.20
N TYR A 26 8.01 13.89 25.89
CA TYR A 26 9.09 13.80 24.90
C TYR A 26 8.75 14.64 23.69
N VAL A 27 9.71 15.43 23.24
CA VAL A 27 9.60 16.23 22.03
C VAL A 27 9.92 15.42 20.77
N MET A 28 10.65 14.32 20.95
CA MET A 28 11.08 13.46 19.87
C MET A 28 11.19 12.03 20.36
N LYS A 29 10.69 11.09 19.54
CA LYS A 29 10.90 9.66 19.72
C LYS A 29 11.26 9.05 18.37
N ILE A 30 12.38 8.34 18.34
CA ILE A 30 12.87 7.65 17.14
C ILE A 30 13.05 6.18 17.49
N SER A 31 12.59 5.30 16.61
CA SER A 31 12.81 3.87 16.68
C SER A 31 13.38 3.39 15.36
N VAL A 32 14.43 2.58 15.41
CA VAL A 32 15.06 1.94 14.26
C VAL A 32 15.00 0.43 14.47
N THR A 33 14.77 -0.31 13.40
CA THR A 33 14.78 -1.78 13.43
C THR A 33 15.50 -2.32 12.22
N ASP A 34 16.25 -3.41 12.41
CA ASP A 34 16.86 -4.23 11.36
C ASP A 34 16.00 -5.49 11.06
N LEU A 35 14.75 -5.52 11.54
CA LEU A 35 13.82 -6.65 11.59
C LEU A 35 14.12 -7.74 12.62
N THR A 36 15.27 -7.70 13.29
CA THR A 36 15.64 -8.66 14.34
C THR A 36 15.67 -8.03 15.73
N ARG A 37 15.92 -6.72 15.78
CA ARG A 37 16.06 -5.90 16.97
C ARG A 37 15.38 -4.56 16.77
N VAL A 38 15.16 -3.87 17.87
CA VAL A 38 14.65 -2.50 17.86
C VAL A 38 15.54 -1.67 18.75
N TRP A 39 15.99 -0.54 18.23
CA TRP A 39 16.65 0.49 19.02
C TRP A 39 15.75 1.70 19.08
N THR A 40 15.62 2.29 20.27
CA THR A 40 14.78 3.46 20.49
C THR A 40 15.57 4.54 21.22
N CYS A 41 15.28 5.79 20.88
CA CYS A 41 15.62 6.94 21.72
C CYS A 41 14.41 7.84 21.87
N SER A 42 14.37 8.55 22.98
CA SER A 42 13.39 9.58 23.26
C SER A 42 14.10 10.73 23.95
N TYR A 43 13.83 11.95 23.50
CA TYR A 43 14.45 13.15 24.02
C TYR A 43 13.40 14.08 24.59
N THR A 44 13.73 14.68 25.73
CA THR A 44 13.02 15.85 26.26
C THR A 44 13.56 17.12 25.60
N LYS A 45 12.83 18.23 25.77
CA LYS A 45 13.26 19.55 25.28
C LYS A 45 14.67 19.91 25.79
N ASP A 46 14.89 19.77 27.10
CA ASP A 46 16.17 20.09 27.74
C ASP A 46 17.32 19.23 27.17
N GLN A 47 17.08 17.92 26.98
CA GLN A 47 18.09 17.03 26.41
C GLN A 47 18.45 17.39 24.96
N MET A 48 17.49 17.89 24.18
CA MET A 48 17.77 18.36 22.83
C MET A 48 18.56 19.66 22.84
N ILE A 49 18.27 20.59 23.76
CA ILE A 49 19.04 21.83 23.94
C ILE A 49 20.48 21.50 24.33
N ASP A 50 20.67 20.66 25.35
CA ASP A 50 22.00 20.22 25.82
C ASP A 50 22.80 19.56 24.68
N GLN A 51 22.14 18.75 23.86
CA GLN A 51 22.78 18.11 22.72
C GLN A 51 23.14 19.12 21.62
N ALA A 52 22.25 20.07 21.32
CA ALA A 52 22.51 21.12 20.34
C ALA A 52 23.71 21.99 20.74
N GLU A 53 23.84 22.33 22.03
CA GLU A 53 25.02 23.02 22.54
C GLU A 53 26.29 22.18 22.40
N LYS A 54 26.22 20.90 22.79
CA LYS A 54 27.36 19.97 22.74
C LYS A 54 27.88 19.75 21.32
N GLU A 55 26.97 19.64 20.35
CA GLU A 55 27.30 19.44 18.93
C GLU A 55 27.59 20.76 18.20
N ARG A 56 27.52 21.91 18.89
CA ARG A 56 27.66 23.25 18.31
C ARG A 56 26.73 23.45 17.12
N CYS A 57 25.47 23.09 17.31
CA CYS A 57 24.43 23.23 16.31
C CYS A 57 24.39 24.67 15.77
N PRO A 58 24.34 24.86 14.44
CA PRO A 58 24.25 26.20 13.83
C PRO A 58 22.92 26.93 14.12
N ILE A 59 21.92 26.22 14.62
CA ILE A 59 20.60 26.77 15.00
C ILE A 59 20.61 27.00 16.51
N ASP A 60 20.20 28.20 16.94
CA ASP A 60 20.06 28.51 18.37
C ASP A 60 18.82 27.79 18.94
N PRO A 61 19.01 26.79 19.83
CA PRO A 61 17.92 25.99 20.36
C PRO A 61 17.07 26.76 21.40
N PHE A 62 17.54 27.90 21.94
CA PHE A 62 16.79 28.69 22.92
C PHE A 62 15.79 29.64 22.27
N GLU A 63 16.16 30.26 21.15
CA GLU A 63 15.29 31.17 20.41
C GLU A 63 14.41 30.43 19.40
N THR A 64 14.92 29.37 18.78
CA THR A 64 14.31 28.76 17.59
C THR A 64 14.14 27.24 17.69
N PHE A 65 13.74 26.76 18.87
CA PHE A 65 13.57 25.33 19.16
C PHE A 65 12.67 24.59 18.16
N ASP A 66 11.50 25.16 17.84
CA ASP A 66 10.52 24.50 16.97
C ASP A 66 11.10 24.29 15.56
N THR A 67 11.87 25.26 15.07
CA THR A 67 12.56 25.15 13.77
C THR A 67 13.64 24.08 13.76
N LEU A 68 14.34 23.89 14.89
CA LEU A 68 15.31 22.80 15.04
C LEU A 68 14.59 21.45 14.96
N VAL A 69 13.48 21.29 15.67
CA VAL A 69 12.69 20.04 15.68
C VAL A 69 12.12 19.73 14.30
N GLU A 70 11.55 20.73 13.62
CA GLU A 70 11.04 20.59 12.26
C GLU A 70 12.15 20.17 11.29
N LEU A 71 13.31 20.84 11.34
CA LEU A 71 14.42 20.57 10.44
C LEU A 71 15.04 19.19 10.70
N LEU A 72 15.16 18.75 11.95
CA LEU A 72 15.59 17.39 12.28
C LEU A 72 14.57 16.34 11.79
N GLY A 73 13.28 16.65 11.89
CA GLY A 73 12.22 15.82 11.33
C GLY A 73 12.33 15.68 9.81
N GLU A 74 12.56 16.79 9.12
CA GLU A 74 12.79 16.79 7.68
C GLU A 74 14.07 16.05 7.29
N MET A 75 15.18 16.26 8.00
CA MET A 75 16.43 15.55 7.73
C MET A 75 16.28 14.03 7.85
N LEU A 76 15.51 13.58 8.83
CA LEU A 76 15.32 12.16 9.11
C LEU A 76 14.29 11.50 8.17
N MET A 77 13.19 12.20 7.89
CA MET A 77 12.06 11.65 7.13
C MET A 77 12.10 11.99 5.63
N ASN A 78 12.56 13.19 5.28
CA ASN A 78 12.72 13.66 3.90
C ASN A 78 14.19 13.57 3.49
N VAL A 79 14.62 12.34 3.19
CA VAL A 79 15.97 12.08 2.67
C VAL A 79 16.12 12.69 1.26
N SER A 80 16.36 14.00 1.19
CA SER A 80 16.79 14.69 -0.03
C SER A 80 18.08 14.03 -0.54
N SER A 81 18.43 14.24 -1.81
CA SER A 81 19.68 13.71 -2.37
C SER A 81 20.94 14.21 -1.66
N GLU A 82 20.84 15.25 -0.84
CA GLU A 82 21.97 15.88 -0.16
C GLU A 82 22.15 15.41 1.29
N SER A 83 21.14 14.76 1.91
CA SER A 83 21.30 14.22 3.25
C SER A 83 21.90 12.83 3.24
N THR A 84 22.89 12.61 4.10
CA THR A 84 23.53 11.30 4.27
C THR A 84 23.25 10.75 5.66
N ILE A 85 22.85 9.49 5.70
CA ILE A 85 22.54 8.78 6.94
C ILE A 85 23.57 7.68 7.15
N LYS A 86 24.23 7.70 8.30
CA LYS A 86 25.16 6.66 8.73
C LYS A 86 24.60 5.96 9.96
N LEU A 87 24.72 4.65 9.94
CA LEU A 87 24.41 3.79 11.07
C LEU A 87 25.72 3.16 11.53
N GLU A 88 26.04 3.36 12.81
CA GLU A 88 27.19 2.73 13.44
C GLU A 88 26.72 2.01 14.70
N GLU A 89 26.88 0.69 14.70
CA GLU A 89 26.66 -0.12 15.89
C GLU A 89 27.87 0.00 16.81
N THR A 90 27.60 0.21 18.10
CA THR A 90 28.68 0.29 19.09
C THR A 90 29.14 -1.13 19.45
N LYS A 91 30.41 -1.30 19.87
CA LYS A 91 31.08 -2.61 20.07
C LYS A 91 30.33 -3.63 20.96
N ASN A 92 29.38 -3.17 21.78
CA ASN A 92 28.60 -4.01 22.67
C ASN A 92 27.24 -4.44 22.09
N ASP A 93 26.87 -3.98 20.88
CA ASP A 93 25.60 -4.30 20.20
C ASP A 93 24.33 -3.85 20.96
N GLU A 94 24.51 -3.08 22.04
CA GLU A 94 23.46 -2.52 22.89
C GLU A 94 23.03 -1.12 22.47
N SER A 95 23.81 -0.47 21.62
CA SER A 95 23.52 0.89 21.16
C SER A 95 23.82 1.06 19.67
N LEU A 96 22.99 1.87 19.04
CA LEU A 96 23.05 2.22 17.64
C LEU A 96 23.17 3.74 17.54
N SER A 97 24.26 4.25 16.96
CA SER A 97 24.37 5.66 16.62
C SER A 97 23.87 5.89 15.21
N LEU A 98 22.91 6.81 15.10
CA LEU A 98 22.35 7.28 13.85
C LEU A 98 22.86 8.69 13.62
N THR A 99 23.73 8.87 12.63
CA THR A 99 24.27 10.19 12.29
C THR A 99 23.66 10.65 10.97
N CYS A 100 23.03 11.82 10.98
CA CYS A 100 22.56 12.49 9.79
C CYS A 100 23.38 13.76 9.53
N ASN A 101 23.85 13.90 8.30
CA ASN A 101 24.41 15.14 7.79
C ASN A 101 23.42 15.71 6.75
N ALA A 102 23.09 17.00 6.86
CA ALA A 102 22.35 17.70 5.82
C ALA A 102 22.87 19.13 5.63
N LYS A 103 22.75 19.63 4.40
CA LYS A 103 23.01 21.03 4.09
C LYS A 103 21.77 21.85 4.39
N VAL A 104 21.89 22.79 5.33
CA VAL A 104 20.82 23.73 5.68
C VAL A 104 20.87 24.94 4.73
N THR A 105 22.06 25.45 4.45
CA THR A 105 22.31 26.58 3.53
C THR A 105 23.60 26.34 2.75
N LYS A 106 23.91 27.14 1.71
CA LYS A 106 25.11 26.98 0.85
C LYS A 106 26.42 26.78 1.62
N ASP A 107 26.53 27.40 2.80
CA ASP A 107 27.74 27.35 3.63
C ASP A 107 27.52 26.70 5.01
N ILE A 108 26.31 26.21 5.32
CA ILE A 108 25.96 25.67 6.64
C ILE A 108 25.54 24.20 6.51
N GLN A 109 26.29 23.33 7.18
CA GLN A 109 25.97 21.92 7.33
C GLN A 109 25.53 21.66 8.77
N LEU A 110 24.47 20.87 8.92
CA LEU A 110 24.03 20.34 10.19
C LEU A 110 24.42 18.87 10.26
N ASP A 111 25.28 18.56 11.22
CA ASP A 111 25.61 17.21 11.65
C ASP A 111 24.87 16.95 12.95
N TRP A 112 24.04 15.91 12.97
CA TRP A 112 23.29 15.52 14.15
C TRP A 112 23.38 14.02 14.41
N THR A 113 23.64 13.62 15.65
CA THR A 113 23.79 12.19 16.01
C THR A 113 22.82 11.74 17.09
N TRP A 114 21.89 10.85 16.77
CA TRP A 114 21.05 10.19 17.77
C TRP A 114 21.73 8.96 18.32
N SER A 115 21.72 8.83 19.65
CA SER A 115 22.17 7.61 20.35
C SER A 115 20.95 6.78 20.74
N LEU A 116 20.70 5.69 20.01
CA LEU A 116 19.60 4.78 20.26
C LEU A 116 20.06 3.60 21.13
N ARG A 117 19.19 3.16 22.04
CA ARG A 117 19.44 2.02 22.93
C ARG A 117 18.63 0.83 22.48
N LEU A 118 19.21 -0.36 22.60
CA LEU A 118 18.54 -1.61 22.31
C LEU A 118 17.37 -1.80 23.27
N GLU A 119 16.20 -2.00 22.70
CA GLU A 119 14.98 -2.35 23.44
C GLU A 119 14.95 -3.85 23.71
N PRO A 120 14.26 -4.28 24.78
CA PRO A 120 14.13 -5.69 25.09
C PRO A 120 13.30 -6.40 23.99
N PRO A 121 13.46 -7.73 23.83
CA PRO A 121 12.86 -8.47 22.71
C PRO A 121 11.33 -8.37 22.64
N GLU A 122 10.66 -8.08 23.75
CA GLU A 122 9.21 -7.84 23.80
C GLU A 122 8.80 -6.54 23.07
N ALA A 123 9.70 -5.57 22.91
CA ALA A 123 9.41 -4.36 22.16
C ALA A 123 9.18 -4.66 20.68
N LEU A 124 9.92 -5.63 20.13
CA LEU A 124 9.79 -6.03 18.73
C LEU A 124 8.40 -6.62 18.46
N SER A 125 7.87 -7.44 19.37
CA SER A 125 6.51 -7.95 19.24
C SER A 125 5.46 -6.84 19.33
N LYS A 126 5.64 -5.88 20.24
CA LYS A 126 4.73 -4.73 20.43
C LYS A 126 4.73 -3.74 19.27
N LEU A 127 5.89 -3.38 18.77
CA LEU A 127 6.06 -2.31 17.79
C LEU A 127 5.93 -2.79 16.34
N ILE A 128 6.21 -4.07 16.09
CA ILE A 128 6.26 -4.62 14.73
C ILE A 128 5.25 -5.76 14.57
N TRP A 129 5.38 -6.86 15.32
CA TRP A 129 4.57 -8.05 15.05
C TRP A 129 3.08 -7.89 15.35
N PHE A 130 2.69 -7.31 16.48
CA PHE A 130 1.27 -7.12 16.81
C PHE A 130 0.55 -6.19 15.83
N PRO A 131 1.10 -5.01 15.47
CA PRO A 131 0.49 -4.18 14.43
C PRO A 131 0.37 -4.87 13.08
N LEU A 132 1.41 -5.61 12.65
CA LEU A 132 1.39 -6.33 11.36
C LEU A 132 0.39 -7.48 11.37
N THR A 133 0.39 -8.32 12.40
CA THR A 133 -0.56 -9.43 12.53
C THR A 133 -1.99 -8.92 12.63
N TYR A 134 -2.24 -7.84 13.38
CA TYR A 134 -3.54 -7.17 13.43
C TYR A 134 -3.95 -6.65 12.05
N HIS A 135 -3.05 -6.01 11.31
CA HIS A 135 -3.33 -5.57 9.94
C HIS A 135 -3.65 -6.73 9.00
N LEU A 136 -2.93 -7.84 9.09
CA LEU A 136 -3.19 -9.04 8.29
C LEU A 136 -4.56 -9.65 8.63
N LEU A 137 -4.84 -9.87 9.92
CA LEU A 137 -6.13 -10.39 10.39
C LEU A 137 -7.31 -9.48 10.00
N THR A 138 -7.14 -8.16 10.11
CA THR A 138 -8.18 -7.20 9.70
C THR A 138 -8.33 -7.11 8.19
N SER A 139 -7.26 -7.34 7.41
CA SER A 139 -7.33 -7.42 5.94
C SER A 139 -8.03 -8.69 5.45
N GLU A 140 -7.84 -9.83 6.13
CA GLU A 140 -8.54 -11.09 5.81
C GLU A 140 -10.03 -11.02 6.15
N THR A 141 -10.37 -10.44 7.31
CA THR A 141 -11.77 -10.31 7.76
C THR A 141 -12.53 -9.22 7.00
N ARG A 142 -11.86 -8.16 6.52
CA ARG A 142 -12.45 -7.15 5.64
C ARG A 142 -12.25 -7.55 4.18
N SER A 143 -12.99 -8.56 3.73
CA SER A 143 -13.42 -8.61 2.33
C SER A 143 -14.37 -7.43 2.10
N SER A 144 -13.80 -6.23 1.95
CA SER A 144 -14.52 -5.00 1.62
C SER A 144 -15.46 -5.28 0.46
N ALA A 145 -16.68 -4.75 0.48
CA ALA A 145 -17.57 -4.80 -0.68
C ALA A 145 -16.86 -4.11 -1.86
N GLY A 146 -16.43 -4.89 -2.85
CA GLY A 146 -15.56 -4.43 -3.95
C GLY A 146 -14.11 -4.93 -3.89
N SER A 147 -13.73 -5.71 -2.88
CA SER A 147 -12.47 -6.46 -2.86
C SER A 147 -12.44 -7.47 -4.01
N LEU A 148 -11.26 -7.70 -4.59
CA LEU A 148 -11.02 -8.71 -5.61
C LEU A 148 -11.55 -10.09 -5.18
N THR A 149 -11.41 -10.46 -3.90
CA THR A 149 -11.93 -11.73 -3.39
C THR A 149 -13.46 -11.79 -3.44
N SER A 150 -14.13 -10.71 -3.05
CA SER A 150 -15.60 -10.60 -3.12
C SER A 150 -16.11 -10.61 -4.56
N ILE A 151 -15.40 -9.94 -5.48
CA ILE A 151 -15.73 -9.90 -6.91
C ILE A 151 -15.53 -11.29 -7.54
N VAL A 152 -14.44 -11.97 -7.17
CA VAL A 152 -14.14 -13.32 -7.66
C VAL A 152 -15.16 -14.33 -7.12
N GLN A 153 -15.54 -14.23 -5.84
CA GLN A 153 -16.59 -15.07 -5.26
C GLN A 153 -17.94 -14.81 -5.92
N ASP A 154 -18.36 -13.55 -6.07
CA ASP A 154 -19.63 -13.18 -6.71
C ASP A 154 -19.68 -13.66 -8.17
N ARG A 155 -18.62 -13.43 -8.95
CA ARG A 155 -18.53 -13.96 -10.32
C ARG A 155 -18.49 -15.48 -10.37
N SER A 156 -17.84 -16.14 -9.42
CA SER A 156 -17.86 -17.60 -9.31
C SER A 156 -19.27 -18.12 -9.02
N HIS A 157 -20.05 -17.43 -8.19
CA HIS A 157 -21.45 -17.75 -7.94
C HIS A 157 -22.32 -17.55 -9.19
N GLN A 158 -22.14 -16.45 -9.92
CA GLN A 158 -22.84 -16.20 -11.18
C GLN A 158 -22.50 -17.23 -12.27
N LEU A 159 -21.25 -17.73 -12.32
CA LEU A 159 -20.86 -18.78 -13.27
C LEU A 159 -21.44 -20.15 -12.91
N LYS A 160 -21.68 -20.43 -11.63
CA LYS A 160 -22.34 -21.65 -11.17
C LYS A 160 -23.86 -21.59 -11.35
N ASP A 161 -24.44 -20.40 -11.30
CA ASP A 161 -25.84 -20.18 -11.63
C ASP A 161 -26.05 -20.22 -13.16
N LEU A 162 -26.28 -21.41 -13.70
CA LEU A 162 -26.52 -21.62 -15.13
C LEU A 162 -27.85 -20.99 -15.63
N SER A 163 -28.64 -20.34 -14.77
CA SER A 163 -29.91 -19.70 -15.16
C SER A 163 -29.74 -18.57 -16.18
N TRP A 164 -28.54 -18.01 -16.33
CA TRP A 164 -28.24 -17.05 -17.40
C TRP A 164 -28.30 -17.70 -18.79
N ILE A 165 -28.02 -19.01 -18.91
CA ILE A 165 -28.11 -19.76 -20.18
C ILE A 165 -29.59 -19.87 -20.59
N ASP A 166 -30.46 -20.20 -19.64
CA ASP A 166 -31.89 -20.32 -19.87
C ASP A 166 -32.53 -18.97 -20.18
N LYS A 167 -32.10 -17.89 -19.50
CA LYS A 167 -32.53 -16.52 -19.80
C LYS A 167 -32.06 -16.05 -21.18
N ALA A 168 -30.82 -16.34 -21.55
CA ALA A 168 -30.30 -16.01 -22.88
C ALA A 168 -30.98 -16.82 -24.00
N ALA A 169 -31.34 -18.08 -23.74
CA ALA A 169 -32.12 -18.90 -24.65
C ALA A 169 -33.56 -18.36 -24.79
N ALA A 170 -34.19 -17.96 -23.68
CA ALA A 170 -35.51 -17.34 -23.67
C ALA A 170 -35.54 -16.03 -24.45
N GLU A 171 -34.55 -15.14 -24.27
CA GLU A 171 -34.44 -13.90 -25.05
C GLU A 171 -34.25 -14.14 -26.55
N ARG A 172 -33.44 -15.14 -26.94
CA ARG A 172 -33.28 -15.53 -28.34
C ARG A 172 -34.58 -16.04 -28.95
N SER A 173 -35.34 -16.83 -28.18
CA SER A 173 -36.66 -17.32 -28.61
C SER A 173 -37.74 -16.22 -28.66
N ALA A 174 -37.62 -15.19 -27.81
CA ALA A 174 -38.52 -14.03 -27.82
C ALA A 174 -38.26 -13.10 -29.02
N ARG A 175 -37.00 -12.97 -29.46
CA ARG A 175 -36.62 -12.21 -30.66
C ARG A 175 -36.93 -12.93 -31.98
N SER A 176 -37.28 -14.21 -31.95
CA SER A 176 -37.61 -15.00 -33.15
C SER A 176 -39.10 -15.03 -33.50
N THR A 177 -39.93 -14.08 -33.05
CA THR A 177 -41.26 -13.88 -33.66
C THR A 177 -41.08 -13.16 -35.00
N PRO A 178 -41.25 -13.82 -36.16
CA PRO A 178 -41.19 -13.14 -37.44
C PRO A 178 -42.53 -12.44 -37.64
N SER A 179 -42.58 -11.13 -37.43
CA SER A 179 -43.66 -10.32 -37.99
C SER A 179 -43.42 -10.18 -39.50
N THR A 180 -43.65 -11.24 -40.27
CA THR A 180 -43.73 -11.10 -41.74
C THR A 180 -45.11 -10.56 -42.11
N PRO A 181 -45.21 -9.38 -42.77
CA PRO A 181 -46.47 -8.94 -43.34
C PRO A 181 -46.83 -9.83 -44.52
N ARG A 182 -48.04 -10.36 -44.50
CA ARG A 182 -48.63 -11.17 -45.56
C ARG A 182 -48.86 -10.31 -46.81
N LYS A 183 -47.97 -10.39 -47.81
CA LYS A 183 -48.27 -9.95 -49.19
C LYS A 183 -48.27 -11.15 -50.13
N ARG A 184 -49.42 -11.39 -50.76
CA ARG A 184 -49.67 -12.41 -51.78
C ARG A 184 -48.99 -12.05 -53.11
N SER A 185 -48.63 -13.12 -53.86
CA SER A 185 -48.38 -13.23 -55.32
C SER A 185 -47.29 -12.32 -55.92
N ALA A 186 -46.31 -12.80 -56.70
CA ALA A 186 -46.56 -13.45 -57.99
C ALA A 186 -45.25 -14.02 -58.62
N PHE A 187 -44.58 -15.00 -58.00
CA PHE A 187 -43.36 -15.58 -58.59
C PHE A 187 -43.30 -17.10 -58.63
N VAL A 188 -44.32 -17.80 -58.12
CA VAL A 188 -44.36 -19.28 -58.11
C VAL A 188 -45.00 -19.86 -59.39
N ASP A 189 -45.64 -19.04 -60.23
CA ASP A 189 -46.24 -19.49 -61.50
C ASP A 189 -45.27 -19.48 -62.71
N LEU A 190 -43.99 -19.15 -62.51
CA LEU A 190 -43.03 -19.00 -63.62
C LEU A 190 -41.99 -20.13 -63.73
N ILE A 191 -41.91 -21.05 -62.77
CA ILE A 191 -40.90 -22.13 -62.80
C ILE A 191 -41.51 -23.46 -62.34
N SER A 192 -42.43 -24.01 -63.14
CA SER A 192 -42.26 -25.38 -63.67
C SER A 192 -43.51 -25.82 -64.44
N PRO A 193 -43.36 -26.21 -65.71
CA PRO A 193 -44.44 -26.76 -66.50
C PRO A 193 -44.84 -28.13 -65.98
N LYS A 194 -46.15 -28.30 -65.75
CA LYS A 194 -46.81 -29.59 -65.49
C LYS A 194 -46.36 -30.63 -66.51
N ARG A 195 -45.70 -31.71 -66.07
CA ARG A 195 -45.65 -32.96 -66.83
C ARG A 195 -46.47 -34.04 -66.13
N SER A 196 -47.40 -34.52 -66.94
CA SER A 196 -48.33 -35.62 -66.78
C SER A 196 -47.80 -36.82 -66.00
N ARG A 197 -48.60 -37.31 -65.04
CA ARG A 197 -48.47 -38.63 -64.42
C ARG A 197 -48.69 -39.70 -65.48
N VAL A 198 -47.75 -40.64 -65.60
CA VAL A 198 -48.03 -41.95 -66.19
C VAL A 198 -47.73 -42.97 -65.10
N ASN A 199 -48.79 -43.64 -64.64
CA ASN A 199 -48.72 -44.83 -63.80
C ASN A 199 -48.21 -45.98 -64.68
N TYR A 200 -47.22 -46.72 -64.19
CA TYR A 200 -47.04 -48.12 -64.60
C TYR A 200 -47.12 -48.98 -63.35
N ASP A 201 -48.11 -49.84 -63.35
CA ASP A 201 -48.33 -50.90 -62.38
C ASP A 201 -47.24 -51.97 -62.51
N PHE A 202 -46.81 -52.47 -61.36
CA PHE A 202 -45.96 -53.65 -61.19
C PHE A 202 -46.68 -54.92 -61.65
N ILE A 203 -46.02 -55.78 -62.44
CA ILE A 203 -46.18 -57.24 -62.37
C ILE A 203 -44.85 -57.91 -62.77
N GLY A 204 -44.36 -58.83 -61.92
CA GLY A 204 -43.61 -60.03 -62.31
C GLY A 204 -42.10 -59.90 -62.42
#